data_AF-A0A7S4B308-F1
#
_entry.id   AF-A0A7S4B308-F1
#
_cell.length_a   1.000
_cell.length_b   1.000
_cell.length_c   1.000
_cell.angle_alpha   90.00
_cell.angle_beta   90.00
_cell.angle_gamma   90.00
#
_symmetry.space_group_name_H-M   'P 1'
#
loop_
_entity.id
_entity.type
_entity.pdbx_description
1 polymer ?
#
loop_
_entity_poly.entity_id
_entity_poly.type
_entity_poly.pdbx_seq_one_letter_code
_entity_poly.pdbx_strand_id
1 'polypeptide(L)'
;MLITTGRCSRDSPDYPHVRKIEKGRHCKWLPRMSALRSAYVLANGREPEVTNHSATRQRDGTINKFTDCLDYIFVSSHWAARDCIRTMAREELKAVRSLPNAYEPSDHLMIGCCLRLKKLDKLA
;
A
#
# COMPACT_ATOMS: atom_id res chain seq x y z
N MET A 1 3.48 0.54 -8.86
CA MET A 1 2.31 -0.34 -9.11
C MET A 1 2.09 -1.19 -7.87
N LEU A 2 0.91 -1.09 -7.25
CA LEU A 2 0.53 -1.92 -6.11
C LEU A 2 0.35 -3.37 -6.56
N ILE A 3 1.11 -4.30 -5.96
CA ILE A 3 1.07 -5.75 -6.30
C ILE A 3 -0.29 -6.39 -5.95
N THR A 4 -1.16 -5.72 -5.20
CA THR A 4 -2.43 -6.32 -4.71
C THR A 4 -3.62 -6.10 -5.63
N THR A 5 -3.55 -5.19 -6.60
CA THR A 5 -4.62 -4.98 -7.60
C THR A 5 -4.11 -4.81 -9.04
N GLY A 6 -2.80 -4.72 -9.25
CA GLY A 6 -2.20 -4.70 -10.58
C GLY A 6 -2.31 -6.04 -11.28
N ARG A 7 -3.11 -6.13 -12.35
CA ARG A 7 -2.95 -7.19 -13.36
C ARG A 7 -1.78 -6.78 -14.26
N CYS A 8 -0.60 -7.34 -14.01
CA CYS A 8 0.51 -7.22 -14.94
C CYS A 8 0.25 -8.16 -16.12
N SER A 9 0.27 -7.65 -17.35
CA SER A 9 0.18 -8.51 -18.54
C SER A 9 1.34 -9.51 -18.54
N ARG A 10 1.10 -10.75 -18.98
CA ARG A 10 2.15 -11.78 -19.10
C ARG A 10 3.29 -11.35 -20.02
N ASP A 11 3.03 -10.43 -20.93
CA ASP A 11 3.98 -9.90 -21.91
C ASP A 11 4.71 -8.63 -21.42
N SER A 12 4.39 -8.14 -20.22
CA SER A 12 5.07 -6.99 -19.63
C SER A 12 6.52 -7.34 -19.26
N PRO A 13 7.51 -6.46 -19.53
CA PRO A 13 8.88 -6.67 -19.05
C PRO A 13 8.97 -6.75 -17.52
N ASP A 14 7.98 -6.17 -16.82
CA ASP A 14 7.86 -6.20 -15.36
C ASP A 14 7.00 -7.38 -14.85
N TYR A 15 6.58 -8.30 -15.71
CA TYR A 15 5.83 -9.48 -15.26
C TYR A 15 6.73 -10.36 -14.39
N PRO A 16 6.30 -10.75 -13.18
CA PRO A 16 7.13 -11.56 -12.30
C PRO A 16 7.36 -12.93 -12.94
N HIS A 17 8.56 -13.14 -13.46
CA HIS A 17 9.00 -14.45 -13.89
C HIS A 17 9.49 -15.23 -12.69
N VAL A 18 9.04 -16.48 -12.54
CA VAL A 18 9.69 -17.42 -11.62
C VAL A 18 11.16 -17.50 -12.05
N ARG A 19 12.08 -17.08 -11.18
CA ARG A 19 13.53 -17.17 -11.45
C ARG A 19 13.83 -18.62 -11.85
N LYS A 20 14.27 -18.85 -13.09
CA LYS A 20 14.80 -20.15 -13.51
C LYS A 20 16.05 -20.40 -12.66
N ILE A 21 15.98 -21.37 -11.76
CA ILE A 21 17.15 -21.79 -11.00
C ILE A 21 18.04 -22.61 -11.94
N GLU A 22 19.25 -22.12 -12.21
CA GLU A 22 20.31 -22.94 -12.79
C GLU A 22 20.61 -24.11 -11.86
N LYS A 23 20.76 -25.32 -12.42
CA LYS A 23 21.13 -26.59 -11.74
C LYS A 23 19.98 -27.39 -11.09
N GLY A 24 18.88 -27.58 -11.80
CA GLY A 24 18.01 -28.77 -11.63
C GLY A 24 17.23 -28.91 -10.33
N ARG A 25 17.19 -27.88 -9.48
CA ARG A 25 16.36 -27.86 -8.26
C ARG A 25 15.24 -26.85 -8.43
N HIS A 26 14.03 -27.34 -8.63
CA HIS A 26 12.83 -26.50 -8.67
C HIS A 26 12.63 -25.83 -7.30
N CYS A 27 12.68 -24.50 -7.22
CA CYS A 27 12.06 -23.82 -6.09
C CYS A 27 10.56 -24.01 -6.24
N LYS A 28 10.01 -24.97 -5.49
CA LYS A 28 8.57 -25.18 -5.38
C LYS A 28 7.96 -24.18 -4.38
N TRP A 29 8.47 -22.95 -4.34
CA TRP A 29 7.90 -21.89 -3.52
C TRP A 29 6.59 -21.48 -4.15
N LEU A 30 5.53 -22.14 -3.70
CA LEU A 30 4.14 -21.78 -3.96
C LEU A 30 3.67 -21.04 -2.73
N PRO A 31 3.65 -19.69 -2.74
CA PRO A 31 3.15 -18.94 -1.59
C PRO A 31 1.68 -19.32 -1.37
N ARG A 32 1.42 -20.15 -0.36
CA ARG A 32 0.06 -20.42 0.13
C ARG A 32 -0.35 -19.25 1.00
N MET A 33 -0.66 -18.11 0.38
CA MET A 33 -1.17 -16.94 1.08
C MET A 33 -2.69 -16.92 1.03
N SER A 34 -3.30 -16.61 2.16
CA SER A 34 -4.73 -16.26 2.19
C SER A 34 -4.91 -14.87 1.57
N ALA A 35 -6.02 -14.66 0.87
CA ALA A 35 -6.36 -13.34 0.34
C ALA A 35 -6.46 -12.33 1.49
N LEU A 36 -5.67 -11.26 1.41
CA LEU A 36 -5.74 -10.11 2.31
C LEU A 36 -6.58 -9.01 1.68
N ARG A 37 -7.15 -8.15 2.52
CA ARG A 37 -8.01 -7.02 2.13
C ARG A 37 -7.48 -5.75 2.77
N SER A 38 -7.60 -4.60 2.09
CA SER A 38 -7.25 -3.31 2.70
C SER A 38 -8.27 -2.93 3.78
N ALA A 39 -7.77 -2.54 4.95
CA ALA A 39 -8.61 -2.02 6.03
C ALA A 39 -9.32 -0.72 5.64
N TYR A 40 -8.65 0.15 4.87
CA TYR A 40 -9.23 1.42 4.40
C TYR A 40 -10.37 1.18 3.41
N VAL A 41 -10.21 0.24 2.48
CA VAL A 41 -11.31 -0.13 1.57
C VAL A 41 -12.49 -0.72 2.36
N LEU A 42 -12.22 -1.56 3.37
CA LEU A 42 -13.29 -2.15 4.18
C LEU A 42 -14.03 -1.13 5.04
N ALA A 43 -13.36 -0.12 5.59
CA ALA A 43 -13.98 0.91 6.43
C ALA A 43 -14.60 2.06 5.62
N ASN A 44 -13.89 2.54 4.59
CA ASN A 44 -14.19 3.80 3.89
C ASN A 44 -14.63 3.60 2.43
N GLY A 45 -14.65 2.36 1.94
CA GLY A 45 -15.00 2.02 0.56
C GLY A 45 -13.90 2.30 -0.48
N ARG A 46 -12.78 2.93 -0.09
CA ARG A 46 -11.65 3.25 -0.97
C ARG A 46 -10.34 3.37 -0.20
N GLU A 47 -9.22 3.27 -0.91
CA GLU A 47 -7.91 3.60 -0.37
C GLU A 47 -7.75 5.12 -0.15
N PRO A 48 -6.80 5.54 0.70
CA PRO A 48 -6.34 6.93 0.75
C PRO A 48 -5.90 7.45 -0.62
N GLU A 49 -6.09 8.73 -0.89
CA GLU A 49 -5.55 9.35 -2.11
C GLU A 49 -4.03 9.52 -2.06
N VAL A 50 -3.52 9.76 -0.86
CA VAL A 50 -2.11 10.02 -0.57
C VAL A 50 -1.75 9.43 0.79
N THR A 51 -0.62 8.73 0.83
CA THR A 51 0.08 8.36 2.06
C THR A 51 1.56 8.75 2.03
N ASN A 52 2.11 9.11 0.86
CA ASN A 52 3.45 9.72 0.73
C ASN A 52 3.37 11.02 -0.09
N HIS A 53 4.10 12.05 0.34
CA HIS A 53 4.26 13.30 -0.39
C HIS A 53 5.68 13.86 -0.25
N SER A 54 6.59 13.45 -1.13
CA SER A 54 7.99 13.84 -1.08
C SER A 54 8.43 14.64 -2.32
N ALA A 55 9.39 15.54 -2.14
CA ALA A 55 10.05 16.25 -3.23
C ALA A 55 11.56 16.28 -3.00
N THR A 56 12.31 15.64 -3.90
CA THR A 56 13.76 15.52 -3.83
C THR A 56 14.42 16.37 -4.90
N ARG A 57 15.42 17.18 -4.49
CA ARG A 57 16.23 17.96 -5.43
C ARG A 57 17.29 17.05 -6.08
N GLN A 58 17.32 17.04 -7.40
CA GLN A 58 18.30 16.31 -8.20
C GLN A 58 19.58 17.12 -8.37
N ARG A 59 20.65 16.47 -8.86
CA ARG A 59 21.97 17.10 -9.08
C ARG A 59 21.93 18.24 -10.10
N ASP A 60 21.07 18.14 -11.10
CA ASP A 60 20.86 19.17 -12.13
C ASP A 60 20.00 20.36 -11.64
N GLY A 61 19.57 20.34 -10.38
CA GLY A 61 18.73 21.37 -9.79
C GLY A 61 17.23 21.17 -10.01
N THR A 62 16.80 20.15 -10.77
CA THR A 62 15.39 19.80 -10.93
C THR A 62 14.79 19.24 -9.64
N ILE A 63 13.47 19.36 -9.49
CA ILE A 63 12.74 18.78 -8.36
C ILE A 63 11.95 17.58 -8.87
N ASN A 64 12.24 16.40 -8.33
CA ASN A 64 11.42 15.22 -8.54
C ASN A 64 10.40 15.12 -7.40
N LYS A 65 9.11 15.27 -7.71
CA LYS A 65 8.02 15.19 -6.74
C LYS A 65 7.26 13.88 -6.92
N PHE A 66 7.07 13.16 -5.82
CA PHE A 66 6.25 11.96 -5.77
C PHE A 66 5.10 12.15 -4.78
N THR A 67 3.89 11.77 -5.18
CA THR A 67 2.70 11.90 -4.32
C THR A 67 1.70 10.81 -4.66
N ASP A 68 1.59 9.81 -3.81
CA ASP A 68 0.70 8.66 -4.03
C ASP A 68 0.36 7.92 -2.74
N CYS A 69 -0.55 6.95 -2.83
CA CYS A 69 -0.84 5.97 -1.80
C CYS A 69 0.14 4.80 -1.91
N LEU A 70 1.02 4.64 -0.92
CA LEU A 70 2.03 3.59 -0.83
C LEU A 70 1.86 2.69 0.40
N ASP A 71 1.10 3.12 1.39
CA ASP A 71 1.03 2.48 2.70
C ASP A 71 -0.34 1.84 2.92
N TYR A 72 -0.34 0.61 3.44
CA TYR A 72 -1.55 -0.20 3.55
C TYR A 72 -1.59 -0.96 4.87
N ILE A 73 -2.80 -1.09 5.42
CA ILE A 73 -3.10 -2.01 6.53
C ILE A 73 -3.88 -3.17 5.93
N PHE A 74 -3.18 -4.28 5.66
CA PHE A 74 -3.81 -5.50 5.13
C PHE A 74 -4.34 -6.39 6.24
N VAL A 75 -5.58 -6.85 6.09
CA VAL A 75 -6.25 -7.70 7.08
C VAL A 75 -6.81 -8.98 6.47
N SER A 76 -6.77 -10.07 7.24
CA SER A 76 -7.37 -11.35 6.86
C SER A 76 -8.91 -11.34 7.00
N SER A 77 -9.56 -12.45 6.64
CA SER A 77 -11.02 -12.62 6.76
C SER A 77 -11.53 -12.52 8.20
N HIS A 78 -10.68 -12.82 9.19
CA HIS A 78 -10.98 -12.82 10.62
C HIS A 78 -11.19 -11.43 11.22
N TRP A 79 -10.77 -10.38 10.51
CA TRP A 79 -10.86 -9.01 11.01
C TRP A 79 -11.95 -8.23 10.28
N ALA A 80 -12.58 -7.33 11.01
CA ALA A 80 -13.41 -6.24 10.49
C ALA A 80 -12.70 -4.91 10.76
N ALA A 81 -12.74 -4.00 9.78
CA ALA A 81 -12.31 -2.62 9.92
C ALA A 81 -13.55 -1.76 10.21
N ARG A 82 -13.50 -0.95 11.26
CA ARG A 82 -14.64 -0.10 11.66
C ARG A 82 -14.47 1.34 11.16
N ASP A 83 -13.28 1.89 11.36
CA ASP A 83 -12.96 3.28 11.07
C ASP A 83 -11.46 3.40 10.83
N CYS A 84 -11.05 4.43 10.10
CA CYS A 84 -9.67 4.68 9.69
C CYS A 84 -9.28 6.14 9.89
N ILE A 85 -8.02 6.38 10.25
CA ILE A 85 -7.49 7.74 10.34
C ILE A 85 -7.57 8.41 8.97
N ARG A 86 -8.16 9.60 8.90
CA ARG A 86 -8.22 10.41 7.69
C ARG A 86 -6.81 10.89 7.33
N THR A 87 -6.35 10.59 6.12
CA THR A 87 -5.15 11.24 5.57
C THR A 87 -5.54 12.52 4.82
N MET A 88 -4.57 13.40 4.60
CA MET A 88 -4.75 14.57 3.75
C MET A 88 -5.12 14.14 2.32
N ALA A 89 -6.13 14.78 1.74
CA ALA A 89 -6.49 14.64 0.35
C ALA A 89 -5.43 15.27 -0.56
N ARG A 90 -5.41 14.89 -1.84
CA ARG A 90 -4.45 15.42 -2.80
C ARG A 90 -4.55 16.95 -2.95
N GLU A 91 -5.75 17.49 -2.83
CA GLU A 91 -6.01 18.93 -2.90
C GLU A 91 -5.37 19.70 -1.74
N GLU A 92 -5.48 19.19 -0.51
CA GLU A 92 -4.90 19.80 0.70
C GLU A 92 -3.36 19.91 0.58
N LEU A 93 -2.73 18.98 -0.15
CA LEU A 93 -1.28 18.95 -0.38
C LEU A 93 -0.80 19.83 -1.53
N LYS A 94 -1.69 20.48 -2.31
CA LYS A 94 -1.24 21.41 -3.37
C LYS A 94 -0.50 22.62 -2.83
N ALA A 95 -0.90 23.09 -1.65
CA ALA A 95 -0.22 24.19 -0.94
C ALA A 95 1.06 23.74 -0.23
N VAL A 96 1.31 22.42 -0.14
CA VAL A 96 2.48 21.84 0.52
C VAL A 96 3.53 21.50 -0.54
N ARG A 97 4.73 22.05 -0.38
CA ARG A 97 5.84 21.77 -1.32
C ARG A 97 6.31 20.32 -1.21
N SER A 98 6.58 19.86 0.02
CA SER A 98 7.05 18.53 0.37
C SER A 98 6.69 18.26 1.83
N LEU A 99 6.56 16.99 2.16
CA LEU A 99 6.76 16.45 3.50
C LEU A 99 8.17 15.82 3.57
N PRO A 100 8.79 15.69 4.76
CA PRO A 100 8.38 16.31 6.02
C PRO A 100 8.42 17.85 5.96
N ASN A 101 7.79 18.49 6.94
CA ASN A 101 7.82 19.94 7.13
C ASN A 101 7.83 20.30 8.63
N ALA A 102 7.58 21.57 8.98
CA ALA A 102 7.61 22.03 10.37
C ALA A 102 6.52 21.39 11.28
N TYR A 103 5.46 20.83 10.69
CA TYR A 103 4.31 20.26 11.40
C TYR A 103 4.19 18.75 11.24
N GLU A 104 4.72 18.19 10.14
CA GLU A 104 4.69 16.76 9.84
C GLU A 104 6.12 16.22 9.74
N PRO A 105 6.57 15.35 10.68
CA PRO A 105 7.95 14.91 10.77
C PRO A 105 8.37 13.84 9.76
N SER A 106 7.44 13.25 9.00
CA SER A 106 7.72 12.25 7.97
C SER A 106 7.25 12.70 6.59
N ASP A 107 7.83 12.16 5.51
CA ASP A 107 7.28 12.31 4.16
C ASP A 107 6.05 11.41 3.90
N HIS A 108 5.81 10.46 4.80
CA HIS A 108 4.61 9.63 4.85
C HIS A 108 3.59 10.16 5.87
N LEU A 109 2.31 10.04 5.53
CA LEU A 109 1.20 10.36 6.42
C LEU A 109 0.87 9.17 7.30
N MET A 110 0.59 9.44 8.57
CA MET A 110 0.11 8.42 9.50
C MET A 110 -1.18 7.76 8.98
N ILE A 111 -1.17 6.44 8.86
CA ILE A 111 -2.37 5.63 8.62
C ILE A 111 -2.71 4.82 9.86
N GLY A 112 -3.99 4.55 10.08
CA GLY A 112 -4.44 3.80 11.24
C GLY A 112 -5.85 3.28 11.07
N CYS A 113 -6.19 2.20 11.76
CA CYS A 113 -7.51 1.59 11.68
C CYS A 113 -7.94 1.01 13.04
N CYS A 114 -9.21 1.21 13.39
CA CYS A 114 -9.87 0.48 14.47
C CYS A 114 -10.31 -0.90 13.97
N LEU A 115 -9.64 -1.95 14.43
CA LEU A 115 -9.91 -3.34 14.05
C LEU A 115 -10.70 -4.08 15.12
N ARG A 116 -11.61 -4.95 14.68
CA ARG A 116 -12.34 -5.89 15.53
C ARG A 116 -12.11 -7.32 15.04
N LEU A 117 -11.73 -8.21 15.96
CA LEU A 117 -11.68 -9.64 15.69
C LEU A 117 -13.13 -10.15 15.60
N LYS A 118 -13.48 -10.80 14.48
CA LYS A 118 -14.78 -11.44 14.32
C LYS A 118 -14.83 -12.66 15.24
N LYS A 119 -15.99 -12.89 15.89
CA LYS A 119 -16.23 -14.19 16.51
C LYS A 119 -16.15 -15.25 15.41
N LEU A 120 -15.35 -16.28 15.66
CA LEU A 120 -15.42 -17.48 14.85
C LEU A 120 -16.77 -18.13 15.19
N ASP A 121 -17.64 -18.27 14.18
CA ASP A 121 -18.77 -19.17 14.33
C ASP A 121 -18.15 -20.56 14.57
N LYS A 122 -18.56 -21.22 15.67
CA LYS A 122 -18.15 -22.60 15.92
C LYS A 122 -18.57 -23.38 14.68
N LEU A 123 -17.61 -23.98 13.99
CA LEU A 123 -17.87 -24.94 12.91
C LEU A 123 -18.84 -25.98 13.51
N ALA A 124 -20.08 -25.95 13.02
CA ALA A 124 -21.07 -26.98 13.30
C ALA A 124 -20.75 -28.23 12.48
#